data_AF-A0AAN9GSH3-F1
#
_entry.id   AF-A0AAN9GSH3-F1
#
_cell.length_a   1.000
_cell.length_b   1.000
_cell.length_c   1.000
_cell.angle_alpha   90.00
_cell.angle_beta   90.00
_cell.angle_gamma   90.00
#
_symmetry.space_group_name_H-M   'P 1'
#
loop_
_entity.id
_entity.type
_entity.pdbx_description
1 polymer ?
#
loop_
_entity_poly.entity_id
_entity_poly.type
_entity_poly.pdbx_seq_one_letter_code
_entity_poly.pdbx_strand_id
1 'polypeptide(L)'
;MGVYVILKEGALPDDDPADIGVLIEGVEVLSDLSSIAQACALLFGLIYCLNLSYPSELKCTFEVWQKIFLNLNGQMLSSKAQFLKNKLLE
;
A
#
# COMPACT_ATOMS: atom_id res chain seq x y z
N MET A 1 -0.58 -8.34 7.30
CA MET A 1 0.25 -7.82 6.19
C MET A 1 0.49 -6.34 6.44
N GLY A 2 1.68 -5.83 6.18
CA GLY A 2 1.97 -4.42 6.43
C GLY A 2 3.35 -4.00 5.95
N VAL A 3 3.57 -2.69 5.95
CA VAL A 3 4.90 -2.08 5.74
C VAL A 3 5.52 -1.85 7.10
N TYR A 4 6.80 -2.16 7.25
CA TYR A 4 7.57 -1.82 8.44
C TYR A 4 8.66 -0.81 8.10
N VAL A 5 9.09 -0.07 9.11
CA VAL A 5 10.21 0.88 9.03
C VAL A 5 11.10 0.63 10.24
N ILE A 6 12.38 0.40 10.00
CA ILE A 6 13.40 0.25 11.04
C ILE A 6 14.19 1.56 11.09
N LEU A 7 14.33 2.12 12.29
CA LEU A 7 15.15 3.30 12.54
C LEU A 7 16.45 2.88 13.24
N LYS A 8 17.53 3.63 13.01
CA LYS A 8 18.77 3.45 13.77
C LYS A 8 18.54 3.83 15.22
N GLU A 9 19.27 3.19 16.13
CA GLU A 9 19.21 3.54 17.54
C GLU A 9 19.67 4.99 17.75
N GLY A 10 18.84 5.79 18.43
CA GLY A 10 19.07 7.23 18.61
C GLY A 10 18.67 8.12 17.43
N ALA A 11 18.06 7.57 16.37
CA ALA A 11 17.58 8.36 15.24
C ALA A 11 16.40 9.27 15.61
N LEU A 12 16.37 10.44 14.99
CA LEU A 12 15.25 11.38 15.05
C LEU A 12 14.15 10.99 14.04
N PRO A 13 12.91 11.50 14.18
CA PRO A 13 11.80 11.15 13.30
C PRO A 13 12.02 11.49 11.82
N ASP A 14 12.88 12.47 11.54
CA ASP A 14 13.20 12.94 10.19
C ASP A 14 14.46 12.29 9.60
N ASP A 15 15.14 11.42 10.35
CA ASP A 15 16.32 10.71 9.84
C ASP A 15 15.92 9.61 8.86
N ASP A 16 16.82 9.33 7.91
CA ASP A 16 16.62 8.25 6.96
C ASP A 16 16.48 6.90 7.69
N PRO A 17 15.46 6.09 7.33
CA PRO A 17 15.27 4.80 7.95
C PRO A 17 16.43 3.84 7.61
N ALA A 18 16.75 2.98 8.57
CA ALA A 18 17.71 1.91 8.40
C ALA A 18 17.22 0.87 7.39
N ASP A 19 15.92 0.56 7.43
CA ASP A 19 15.27 -0.35 6.49
C ASP A 19 13.78 -0.04 6.36
N ILE A 20 13.23 -0.32 5.17
CA ILE A 20 11.80 -0.31 4.90
C ILE A 20 11.48 -1.61 4.16
N GLY A 21 10.46 -2.32 4.62
CA GLY A 21 10.08 -3.57 3.99
C GLY A 21 8.62 -3.92 4.14
N VAL A 22 8.26 -5.11 3.63
CA VAL A 22 6.90 -5.63 3.63
C VAL A 22 6.86 -6.96 4.36
N LEU A 23 5.93 -7.07 5.30
CA LEU A 23 5.68 -8.25 6.11
C LEU A 23 4.31 -8.85 5.75
N ILE A 24 4.26 -10.15 5.51
CA ILE A 24 3.02 -10.92 5.29
C ILE A 24 2.99 -12.03 6.33
N GLU A 25 1.92 -12.10 7.12
CA GLU A 25 1.73 -13.14 8.17
C GLU A 25 2.92 -13.33 9.13
N GLY A 26 3.64 -12.24 9.46
CA GLY A 26 4.81 -12.33 10.35
C GLY A 26 6.13 -12.64 9.65
N VAL A 27 6.10 -12.87 8.33
CA VAL A 27 7.28 -13.17 7.52
C VAL A 27 7.66 -11.94 6.70
N GLU A 28 8.94 -11.58 6.71
CA GLU A 28 9.51 -10.58 5.83
C GLU A 28 9.53 -11.12 4.39
N VAL A 29 8.87 -10.40 3.47
CA VAL A 29 8.76 -10.78 2.05
C VAL A 29 9.60 -9.86 1.17
N LEU A 30 9.78 -8.61 1.59
CA LEU A 30 10.62 -7.60 0.93
C LEU A 30 11.33 -6.77 1.99
N SER A 31 12.59 -6.43 1.74
CA SER A 31 13.45 -5.55 2.54
C SER A 31 14.16 -4.55 1.62
N ASP A 32 14.93 -3.62 2.22
CA ASP A 32 15.82 -2.69 1.53
C ASP A 32 15.09 -1.79 0.51
N LEU A 33 13.85 -1.42 0.81
CA LEU A 33 13.04 -0.58 -0.06
C LEU A 33 13.39 0.90 0.12
N SER A 34 13.37 1.65 -0.98
CA SER A 34 13.86 3.04 -0.99
C SER A 34 12.86 4.04 -0.40
N SER A 35 11.60 3.66 -0.24
CA SER A 35 10.56 4.53 0.32
C SER A 35 9.34 3.75 0.80
N ILE A 36 8.60 4.35 1.73
CA ILE A 36 7.31 3.83 2.20
C ILE A 36 6.31 3.74 1.05
N ALA A 37 6.35 4.69 0.11
CA ALA A 37 5.49 4.68 -1.08
C ALA A 37 5.74 3.43 -1.94
N GLN A 38 7.00 3.08 -2.17
CA GLN A 38 7.39 1.88 -2.90
C GLN A 38 6.95 0.61 -2.14
N ALA A 39 7.18 0.55 -0.83
CA ALA A 39 6.76 -0.58 0.00
C ALA A 39 5.25 -0.79 -0.01
N CYS A 40 4.48 0.29 0.10
CA CYS A 40 3.03 0.26 -0.06
C CYS A 40 2.66 -0.30 -1.43
N ALA A 41 3.23 0.24 -2.52
CA ALA A 41 2.90 -0.20 -3.87
C ALA A 41 3.19 -1.69 -4.10
N LEU A 42 4.33 -2.17 -3.61
CA LEU A 42 4.70 -3.59 -3.67
C LEU A 42 3.79 -4.46 -2.79
N LEU A 43 3.41 -4.01 -1.59
CA LEU A 43 2.45 -4.72 -0.74
C LEU A 43 1.11 -4.91 -1.46
N PHE A 44 0.56 -3.86 -2.10
CA PHE A 44 -0.67 -4.01 -2.88
C PHE A 44 -0.51 -4.98 -4.05
N GLY A 45 0.61 -4.92 -4.76
CA GLY A 45 0.95 -5.86 -5.83
C GLY A 45 1.03 -7.31 -5.33
N LEU A 46 1.67 -7.54 -4.17
CA LEU A 46 1.77 -8.85 -3.53
C LEU A 46 0.40 -9.38 -3.11
N ILE A 47 -0.45 -8.55 -2.48
CA ILE A 47 -1.82 -8.94 -2.12
C ILE A 47 -2.58 -9.41 -3.37
N TYR A 48 -2.43 -8.70 -4.49
CA TYR A 48 -3.05 -9.09 -5.75
C TYR A 48 -2.46 -10.38 -6.35
N CYS A 49 -1.14 -10.45 -6.53
CA CYS A 49 -0.44 -11.59 -7.15
C CYS A 49 -0.62 -12.89 -6.36
N LEU A 50 -0.66 -12.80 -5.04
CA LEU A 50 -0.84 -13.94 -4.13
C LEU A 50 -2.32 -14.22 -3.83
N ASN A 51 -3.25 -13.47 -4.43
CA ASN A 51 -4.69 -13.58 -4.24
C ASN A 51 -5.10 -13.56 -2.74
N LEU A 52 -4.45 -12.69 -1.97
CA LEU A 52 -4.72 -12.55 -0.55
C LEU A 52 -5.98 -11.71 -0.32
N SER A 53 -6.64 -11.97 0.80
CA SER A 53 -7.80 -11.17 1.19
C SER A 53 -7.36 -9.77 1.63
N TYR A 54 -8.02 -8.75 1.09
CA TYR A 54 -7.80 -7.38 1.52
C TYR A 54 -8.30 -7.15 2.95
N PRO A 55 -7.52 -6.44 3.80
CA PRO A 55 -7.99 -5.99 5.11
C PRO A 55 -9.33 -5.27 5.00
N SER A 56 -10.34 -5.75 5.73
CA SER A 56 -11.70 -5.21 5.68
C SER A 56 -11.78 -3.76 6.18
N GLU A 57 -10.92 -3.40 7.14
CA GLU A 57 -10.79 -2.03 7.67
C GLU A 57 -10.40 -1.01 6.59
N LEU A 58 -9.66 -1.45 5.58
CA LEU A 58 -9.11 -0.60 4.50
C LEU A 58 -9.80 -0.81 3.16
N LYS A 59 -10.98 -1.45 3.16
CA LYS A 59 -11.73 -1.80 1.93
C LYS A 59 -11.90 -0.62 0.95
N CYS A 60 -12.17 0.58 1.47
CA CYS A 60 -12.30 1.79 0.66
C CYS A 60 -10.97 2.21 -0.01
N THR A 61 -9.85 2.12 0.72
CA THR A 61 -8.52 2.42 0.20
C THR A 61 -8.13 1.44 -0.90
N PHE A 62 -8.38 0.14 -0.68
CA PHE A 62 -8.13 -0.89 -1.69
C PHE A 62 -9.01 -0.74 -2.91
N GLU A 63 -10.29 -0.36 -2.77
CA GLU A 63 -11.16 -0.06 -3.91
C GLU A 63 -10.55 1.01 -4.82
N VAL A 64 -10.07 2.11 -4.22
CA VAL A 64 -9.41 3.20 -4.96
C VAL A 64 -8.11 2.70 -5.60
N TRP A 65 -7.26 2.01 -4.85
CA TRP A 65 -5.99 1.52 -5.35
C TRP A 65 -6.14 0.55 -6.53
N GLN A 66 -7.03 -0.42 -6.41
CA GLN A 66 -7.28 -1.39 -7.46
C GLN A 66 -7.95 -0.76 -8.69
N LYS A 67 -9.03 0.00 -8.50
CA LYS A 67 -9.86 0.45 -9.63
C LYS A 67 -9.36 1.74 -10.28
N ILE A 68 -8.71 2.63 -9.53
CA ILE A 68 -8.22 3.92 -10.04
C ILE A 68 -6.75 3.80 -10.44
N PHE A 69 -5.88 3.33 -9.54
CA PHE A 69 -4.44 3.32 -9.80
C PHE A 69 -3.98 2.12 -10.63
N LEU A 70 -4.48 0.91 -10.33
CA LEU A 70 -4.11 -0.30 -11.07
C LEU A 70 -5.03 -0.59 -12.26
N ASN A 71 -6.15 0.14 -12.40
CA ASN A 71 -7.19 -0.08 -13.41
C ASN A 71 -7.67 -1.55 -13.47
N LEU A 72 -7.69 -2.22 -12.33
CA LEU A 72 -8.15 -3.59 -12.16
C LEU A 72 -9.66 -3.58 -11.89
N ASN A 73 -10.40 -4.36 -12.69
CA ASN A 73 -11.86 -4.50 -12.65
C ASN A 73 -12.65 -3.24 -13.07
N GLY A 74 -13.16 -3.26 -14.30
CA GLY A 74 -14.06 -2.25 -14.89
C GLY A 74 -15.49 -2.21 -14.30
N GLN A 75 -15.64 -2.46 -13.00
CA GLN A 75 -16.90 -2.28 -12.28
C GLN A 75 -17.13 -0.82 -11.87
N MET A 76 -18.37 -0.47 -11.53
CA MET A 76 -18.68 0.84 -10.96
C MET A 76 -17.88 1.08 -9.67
N LEU A 77 -17.22 2.22 -9.63
CA LEU A 77 -16.64 2.80 -8.42
C LEU A 77 -17.78 3.18 -7.46
N SER A 78 -17.57 3.00 -6.15
CA SER A 78 -18.46 3.61 -5.16
C SER A 78 -18.54 5.14 -5.36
N SER A 79 -19.64 5.78 -4.97
CA SER A 79 -19.82 7.23 -5.16
C SER A 79 -18.68 8.05 -4.53
N LYS A 80 -18.12 7.57 -3.41
CA LYS A 80 -16.95 8.18 -2.77
C LYS A 80 -15.68 8.04 -3.63
N ALA A 81 -15.45 6.86 -4.20
CA ALA A 81 -14.32 6.63 -5.09
C ALA A 81 -14.46 7.37 -6.43
N GLN A 82 -15.67 7.52 -6.98
CA GLN A 82 -15.94 8.37 -8.15
C GLN A 82 -15.63 9.85 -7.86
N PHE A 83 -16.12 10.36 -6.74
CA PHE A 83 -15.81 11.73 -6.32
C PHE A 83 -14.31 11.96 -6.18
N LEU A 84 -13.60 11.04 -5.54
CA LEU A 84 -12.15 11.12 -5.38
C LEU A 84 -11.42 11.05 -6.73
N LYS A 85 -11.83 10.15 -7.64
CA LYS A 85 -11.28 10.07 -8.99
C LYS A 85 -11.42 11.40 -9.73
N ASN A 86 -12.60 12.01 -9.68
CA ASN A 86 -12.84 13.28 -10.35
C ASN A 86 -11.94 14.39 -9.78
N LYS A 87 -11.79 14.45 -8.46
CA LYS A 87 -10.89 15.41 -7.80
C LYS A 87 -9.40 15.21 -8.10
N LEU A 88 -8.98 13.98 -8.40
CA LEU A 88 -7.58 13.68 -8.77
C LEU A 88 -7.26 14.02 -10.23
N LEU A 89 -8.29 14.16 -11.08
CA LEU A 89 -8.16 14.46 -12.51
C LEU A 89 -8.46 15.94 -12.85
N GLU A 90 -8.94 16.72 -11.88
CA GLU A 90 -8.95 18.19 -11.91
C GLU A 90 -7.53 18.74 -11.74
#